data_AF-A0A438KNL7-F1
#
_entry.id   AF-A0A438KNL7-F1
#
_cell.length_a   1.000
_cell.length_b   1.000
_cell.length_c   1.000
_cell.angle_alpha   90.00
_cell.angle_beta   90.00
_cell.angle_gamma   90.00
#
_symmetry.space_group_name_H-M   'P 1'
#
loop_
_entity.id
_entity.type
_entity.pdbx_description
1 polymer ?
#
loop_
_entity_poly.entity_id
_entity_poly.type
_entity_poly.pdbx_seq_one_letter_code
_entity_poly.pdbx_strand_id
1 'polypeptide(L)'
;MESIIDITYFYLHFLLVYSESLKSRVHFPEFSSEIGGKSLTFNEDMQSRPWWTPIPDKNYLLEPFEGVSFCPRENLQQQRKGREANVRTAIEKRSLVPRMIYLSIQCASASLKENIEANGSMYDPKISSELRFLLERYAKILGFPFNDAIQVVVGVLSGQKSSEAFNSDTVDWLNFAVFLNAWNLGSHELGLSDEDGCRPGTWHIVNSLLERYIVEKVRTMGPLISSLGCDLPTLVQLVTEPLAWHGLIIQSCVRSALPSGKRKKKSGSVDQSNSPVSNAIRDSIQSLCSIVEEVTKWLRVQIKKSEDENVEIILSSFQRKEQTVGPGQVFQVLQALISSTSDTELGDRISQTLKSWSHVDVARKLVSGQRKVMSEFLQICDSKFKLLQSLKQQI
;
A
#
# COMPACT_ATOMS: atom_id res chain seq x y z
N MET A 1 -5.72 5.07 -18.20
CA MET A 1 -4.53 4.19 -18.23
C MET A 1 -3.25 4.95 -17.82
N GLU A 2 -3.36 6.15 -17.24
CA GLU A 2 -2.20 6.96 -16.77
C GLU A 2 -2.02 6.92 -15.24
N SER A 3 -3.04 6.53 -14.46
CA SER A 3 -3.01 6.64 -13.00
C SER A 3 -2.24 5.56 -12.24
N ILE A 4 -1.94 4.41 -12.87
CA ILE A 4 -1.23 3.29 -12.22
C ILE A 4 0.29 3.37 -12.50
N ILE A 5 0.68 3.99 -13.62
CA ILE A 5 2.09 4.17 -13.98
C ILE A 5 2.72 5.27 -13.12
N ASP A 6 1.97 6.31 -12.75
CA ASP A 6 2.46 7.40 -11.91
C ASP A 6 2.85 6.97 -10.48
N ILE A 7 2.14 6.02 -9.87
CA ILE A 7 2.42 5.62 -8.48
C ILE A 7 3.76 4.89 -8.40
N THR A 8 4.01 3.96 -9.31
CA THR A 8 5.25 3.16 -9.31
C THR A 8 6.46 4.00 -9.74
N TYR A 9 6.29 4.91 -10.70
CA TYR A 9 7.36 5.82 -11.14
C TYR A 9 7.71 6.85 -10.06
N PHE A 10 6.72 7.37 -9.33
CA PHE A 10 6.95 8.29 -8.22
C PHE A 10 7.70 7.60 -7.07
N TYR A 11 7.35 6.36 -6.71
CA TYR A 11 8.04 5.62 -5.66
C TYR A 11 9.50 5.28 -6.02
N LEU A 12 9.78 4.87 -7.26
CA LEU A 12 11.15 4.57 -7.72
C LEU A 12 12.01 5.83 -7.90
N HIS A 13 11.44 6.90 -8.46
CA HIS A 13 12.15 8.17 -8.61
C HIS A 13 12.38 8.86 -7.26
N PHE A 14 11.44 8.77 -6.32
CA PHE A 14 11.59 9.30 -4.97
C PHE A 14 12.64 8.50 -4.17
N LEU A 15 12.64 7.17 -4.24
CA LEU A 15 13.67 6.33 -3.58
C LEU A 15 15.08 6.54 -4.16
N LEU A 16 15.21 6.74 -5.48
CA LEU A 16 16.50 7.00 -6.13
C LEU A 16 17.05 8.40 -5.80
N VAL A 17 16.19 9.43 -5.81
CA VAL A 17 16.58 10.80 -5.43
C VAL A 17 16.88 10.92 -3.92
N TYR A 18 16.19 10.15 -3.05
CA TYR A 18 16.47 10.15 -1.61
C TYR A 18 17.72 9.38 -1.21
N SER A 19 18.08 8.32 -1.94
CA SER A 19 19.31 7.57 -1.71
C SER A 19 20.55 8.46 -1.82
N GLU A 20 20.53 9.43 -2.72
CA GLU A 20 21.61 10.42 -2.86
C GLU A 20 21.55 11.52 -1.78
N SER A 21 20.36 11.95 -1.35
CA SER A 21 20.22 12.98 -0.31
C SER A 21 20.55 12.49 1.11
N LEU A 22 20.45 11.18 1.37
CA LEU A 22 20.82 10.53 2.64
C LEU A 22 22.31 10.62 3.01
N LYS A 23 23.18 11.02 2.07
CA LYS A 23 24.59 11.36 2.36
C LYS A 23 24.75 12.77 2.93
N SER A 24 23.74 13.63 2.79
CA SER A 24 23.74 14.99 3.33
C SER A 24 22.90 15.06 4.60
N ARG A 25 23.55 15.45 5.70
CA ARG A 25 22.93 15.68 7.02
C ARG A 25 22.09 16.98 6.98
N VAL A 26 21.00 16.99 6.22
CA VAL A 26 20.07 18.12 6.17
C VAL A 26 18.94 17.89 7.18
N HIS A 27 18.72 18.89 8.03
CA HIS A 27 17.72 18.91 9.08
C HIS A 27 16.30 18.80 8.49
N PHE A 28 15.67 17.63 8.68
CA PHE A 28 14.28 17.35 8.31
C PHE A 28 13.16 18.15 9.00
N PRO A 29 13.34 18.80 10.18
CA PRO A 29 12.26 19.57 10.80
C PRO A 29 11.70 20.67 9.90
N GLU A 30 12.54 21.29 9.06
CA GLU A 30 12.18 22.45 8.24
C GLU A 30 11.27 22.10 7.05
N PHE A 31 11.40 20.90 6.46
CA PHE A 31 10.50 20.48 5.38
C PHE A 31 9.08 20.23 5.87
N SER A 32 8.89 19.82 7.13
CA SER A 32 7.55 19.55 7.67
C SER A 32 6.78 20.81 8.07
N SER A 33 7.50 21.90 8.39
CA SER A 33 6.92 23.23 8.65
C SER A 33 6.67 24.03 7.37
N GLU A 34 7.41 23.77 6.27
CA GLU A 34 7.24 24.47 4.99
C GLU A 34 6.13 23.91 4.08
N ILE A 35 5.57 22.73 4.36
CA ILE A 35 4.46 22.17 3.56
C ILE A 35 3.20 23.06 3.62
N GLY A 36 3.09 23.94 4.62
CA GLY A 36 2.04 24.95 4.69
C GLY A 36 2.15 26.09 3.67
N GLY A 37 3.28 26.22 2.95
CA GLY A 37 3.60 27.42 2.16
C GLY A 37 3.71 27.26 0.64
N LYS A 38 3.71 26.04 0.09
CA LYS A 38 3.83 25.85 -1.37
C LYS A 38 2.47 25.76 -2.04
N SER A 39 2.23 26.62 -3.03
CA SER A 39 1.06 26.56 -3.91
C SER A 39 1.01 25.20 -4.61
N LEU A 40 -0.15 24.56 -4.56
CA LEU A 40 -0.46 23.35 -5.32
C LEU A 40 -0.09 23.55 -6.80
N THR A 41 0.62 22.59 -7.40
CA THR A 41 1.04 22.63 -8.81
C THR A 41 -0.17 22.64 -9.75
N PHE A 42 -0.03 22.94 -11.06
CA PHE A 42 -1.17 22.94 -12.02
C PHE A 42 -2.02 21.65 -12.00
N ASN A 43 -1.41 20.48 -11.73
CA ASN A 43 -2.15 19.22 -11.58
C ASN A 43 -2.98 19.15 -10.28
N GLU A 44 -2.57 19.91 -9.27
CA GLU A 44 -3.18 20.03 -7.94
C GLU A 44 -4.00 21.33 -7.78
N ASP A 45 -3.89 22.29 -8.72
CA ASP A 45 -4.68 23.51 -8.81
C ASP A 45 -6.11 23.17 -9.26
N MET A 46 -6.99 23.09 -8.28
CA MET A 46 -8.40 22.78 -8.47
C MET A 46 -9.24 23.98 -8.91
N GLN A 47 -8.66 25.19 -9.00
CA GLN A 47 -9.40 26.39 -9.45
C GLN A 47 -9.49 26.47 -10.97
N SER A 48 -8.45 26.05 -11.68
CA SER A 48 -8.36 26.12 -13.15
C SER A 48 -8.96 24.89 -13.86
N ARG A 49 -9.30 23.82 -13.12
CA ARG A 49 -9.83 22.58 -13.70
C ARG A 49 -11.27 22.70 -14.20
N PRO A 50 -11.60 22.16 -15.38
CA PRO A 50 -12.97 22.03 -15.82
C PRO A 50 -13.78 21.15 -14.86
N TRP A 51 -15.01 21.56 -14.55
CA TRP A 51 -15.91 20.88 -13.59
C TRP A 51 -16.19 19.41 -13.91
N TRP A 52 -16.08 19.03 -15.19
CA TRP A 52 -16.32 17.67 -15.70
C TRP A 52 -15.09 16.74 -15.65
N THR A 53 -13.93 17.24 -15.18
CA THR A 53 -12.73 16.41 -15.07
C THR A 53 -12.96 15.27 -14.06
N PRO A 54 -12.78 13.99 -14.43
CA PRO A 54 -12.93 12.87 -13.50
C PRO A 54 -12.02 13.05 -12.28
N ILE A 55 -12.55 12.82 -11.08
CA ILE A 55 -11.83 12.98 -9.81
C ILE A 55 -11.81 11.62 -9.09
N PRO A 56 -10.69 11.22 -8.44
CA PRO A 56 -10.58 9.93 -7.76
C PRO A 56 -11.66 9.67 -6.71
N ASP A 57 -12.06 10.73 -5.98
CA ASP A 57 -12.99 10.64 -4.84
C ASP A 57 -14.46 10.72 -5.25
N LYS A 58 -14.76 11.16 -6.48
CA LYS A 58 -16.13 11.35 -6.95
C LYS A 58 -16.24 11.07 -8.45
N ASN A 59 -17.00 10.03 -8.78
CA ASN A 59 -17.34 9.69 -10.15
C ASN A 59 -18.73 10.26 -10.50
N TYR A 60 -18.77 11.40 -11.19
CA TYR A 60 -20.01 12.04 -11.64
C TYR A 60 -20.80 11.21 -12.66
N LEU A 61 -20.23 10.14 -13.21
CA LEU A 61 -20.93 9.22 -14.11
C LEU A 61 -21.74 8.14 -13.36
N LEU A 62 -21.61 8.04 -12.03
CA LEU A 62 -22.36 7.10 -11.20
C LEU A 62 -23.58 7.72 -10.52
N GLU A 63 -23.65 9.06 -10.46
CA GLU A 63 -24.83 9.76 -9.94
C GLU A 63 -25.91 9.83 -11.05
N PRO A 64 -27.21 9.76 -10.70
CA PRO A 64 -28.28 9.94 -11.67
C PRO A 64 -28.11 11.25 -12.43
N PHE A 65 -28.21 11.21 -13.77
CA PHE A 65 -28.09 12.41 -14.59
C PHE A 65 -29.31 13.32 -14.37
N GLU A 66 -29.12 14.44 -13.65
CA GLU A 66 -30.19 15.40 -13.31
C GLU A 66 -30.45 16.47 -14.39
N GLY A 67 -29.90 16.30 -15.61
CA GLY A 67 -30.17 17.18 -16.76
C GLY A 67 -29.12 18.26 -17.01
N VAL A 68 -29.32 19.01 -18.10
CA VAL A 68 -28.35 19.98 -18.68
C VAL A 68 -28.07 21.20 -17.78
N SER A 69 -28.89 21.42 -16.76
CA SER A 69 -28.77 22.51 -15.80
C SER A 69 -28.03 22.12 -14.51
N PHE A 70 -27.60 20.86 -14.36
CA PHE A 70 -26.82 20.43 -13.19
C PHE A 70 -25.37 20.92 -13.31
N CYS A 71 -25.18 22.20 -12.97
CA CYS A 71 -23.89 22.70 -12.54
C CYS A 71 -23.93 22.66 -11.02
N PRO A 72 -23.16 21.79 -10.32
CA PRO A 72 -23.18 21.76 -8.86
C PRO A 72 -22.51 23.04 -8.35
N ARG A 73 -23.24 24.16 -8.34
CA ARG A 73 -22.69 25.49 -8.07
C ARG A 73 -22.64 25.79 -6.56
N GLU A 74 -23.48 25.11 -5.78
CA GLU A 74 -23.79 25.54 -4.41
C GLU A 74 -22.91 24.89 -3.32
N ASN A 75 -22.02 23.92 -3.66
CA ASN A 75 -21.12 23.28 -2.68
C ASN A 75 -19.64 23.16 -3.11
N LEU A 76 -19.25 23.83 -4.21
CA LEU A 76 -17.87 23.71 -4.75
C LEU A 76 -16.79 24.18 -3.79
N GLN A 77 -17.06 25.18 -2.94
CA GLN A 77 -16.03 25.75 -2.07
C GLN A 77 -15.77 24.88 -0.84
N GLN A 78 -16.83 24.29 -0.24
CA GLN A 78 -16.69 23.36 0.88
C GLN A 78 -16.11 22.03 0.42
N GLN A 79 -16.54 21.50 -0.74
CA GLN A 79 -15.93 20.33 -1.35
C GLN A 79 -14.47 20.56 -1.73
N ARG A 80 -14.11 21.75 -2.22
CA ARG A 80 -12.72 22.13 -2.48
C ARG A 80 -11.88 22.13 -1.21
N LYS A 81 -12.35 22.79 -0.13
CA LYS A 81 -11.64 22.82 1.15
C LYS A 81 -11.44 21.43 1.74
N GLY A 82 -12.47 20.58 1.72
CA GLY A 82 -12.36 19.18 2.14
C GLY A 82 -11.34 18.40 1.31
N ARG A 83 -11.32 18.61 -0.01
CA ARG A 83 -10.36 17.97 -0.91
C ARG A 83 -8.91 18.42 -0.68
N GLU A 84 -8.69 19.73 -0.54
CA GLU A 84 -7.36 20.26 -0.23
C GLU A 84 -6.83 19.69 1.09
N ALA A 85 -7.69 19.54 2.09
CA ALA A 85 -7.34 18.89 3.34
C ALA A 85 -6.94 17.41 3.10
N ASN A 86 -7.74 16.65 2.34
CA ASN A 86 -7.43 15.24 2.03
C ASN A 86 -6.10 15.10 1.27
N VAL A 87 -5.85 15.94 0.27
CA VAL A 87 -4.59 15.94 -0.50
C VAL A 87 -3.41 16.25 0.41
N ARG A 88 -3.52 17.27 1.27
CA ARG A 88 -2.48 17.62 2.25
C ARG A 88 -2.20 16.46 3.20
N THR A 89 -3.23 15.84 3.76
CA THR A 89 -3.09 14.66 4.63
C THR A 89 -2.41 13.50 3.90
N ALA A 90 -2.77 13.25 2.64
CA ALA A 90 -2.15 12.19 1.83
C ALA A 90 -0.66 12.48 1.54
N ILE A 91 -0.31 13.73 1.21
CA ILE A 91 1.07 14.17 0.98
C ILE A 91 1.87 14.05 2.27
N GLU A 92 1.33 14.58 3.36
CA GLU A 92 1.96 14.53 4.68
C GLU A 92 2.24 13.08 5.06
N LYS A 93 1.24 12.20 5.02
CA LYS A 93 1.39 10.76 5.29
C LYS A 93 2.52 10.14 4.46
N ARG A 94 2.50 10.34 3.14
CA ARG A 94 3.52 9.80 2.23
C ARG A 94 4.92 10.36 2.51
N SER A 95 5.02 11.60 2.99
CA SER A 95 6.30 12.22 3.34
C SER A 95 6.92 11.66 4.63
N LEU A 96 6.11 11.15 5.57
CA LEU A 96 6.60 10.56 6.83
C LEU A 96 7.22 9.18 6.62
N VAL A 97 6.63 8.37 5.74
CA VAL A 97 6.95 6.95 5.54
C VAL A 97 8.45 6.69 5.32
N PRO A 98 9.18 7.39 4.42
CA PRO A 98 10.61 7.16 4.21
C PRO A 98 11.46 7.33 5.47
N ARG A 99 11.16 8.37 6.28
CA ARG A 99 11.89 8.63 7.53
C ARG A 99 11.54 7.59 8.59
N MET A 100 10.28 7.20 8.69
CA MET A 100 9.84 6.13 9.58
C MET A 100 10.51 4.80 9.25
N ILE A 101 10.59 4.41 7.96
CA ILE A 101 11.31 3.20 7.52
C ILE A 101 12.77 3.25 7.96
N TYR A 102 13.46 4.38 7.69
CA TYR A 102 14.86 4.54 8.09
C TYR A 102 15.04 4.37 9.60
N LEU A 103 14.24 5.06 10.41
CA LEU A 103 14.34 4.99 11.86
C LEU A 103 13.99 3.59 12.38
N SER A 104 12.96 2.94 11.83
CA SER A 104 12.59 1.56 12.17
C SER A 104 13.70 0.56 11.88
N ILE A 105 14.38 0.69 10.74
CA ILE A 105 15.56 -0.12 10.39
C ILE A 105 16.66 0.07 11.44
N GLN A 106 16.96 1.31 11.82
CA GLN A 106 17.98 1.62 12.82
C GLN A 106 17.62 1.09 14.21
N CYS A 107 16.37 1.29 14.66
CA CYS A 107 15.87 0.78 15.94
C CYS A 107 16.01 -0.75 16.02
N ALA A 108 15.56 -1.47 14.99
CA ALA A 108 15.59 -2.93 14.97
C ALA A 108 17.02 -3.49 14.88
N SER A 109 17.90 -2.85 14.12
CA SER A 109 19.32 -3.22 14.04
C SER A 109 20.07 -2.96 15.35
N ALA A 110 19.82 -1.84 16.02
CA ALA A 110 20.48 -1.48 17.26
C ALA A 110 20.04 -2.40 18.42
N SER A 111 18.74 -2.65 18.55
CA SER A 111 18.17 -3.57 19.54
C SER A 111 18.80 -4.96 19.46
N LEU A 112 19.02 -5.49 18.23
CA LEU A 112 19.64 -6.80 18.08
C LEU A 112 21.13 -6.80 18.42
N LYS A 113 21.87 -5.72 18.12
CA LYS A 113 23.29 -5.59 18.48
C LYS A 113 23.49 -5.48 19.99
N GLU A 114 22.61 -4.77 20.68
CA GLU A 114 22.60 -4.65 22.14
C GLU A 114 22.39 -6.00 22.83
N ASN A 115 21.51 -6.85 22.27
CA ASN A 115 21.31 -8.22 22.74
C ASN A 115 22.52 -9.17 22.48
N ILE A 116 23.42 -8.83 21.56
CA ILE A 116 24.55 -9.70 21.13
C ILE A 116 25.90 -9.23 21.71
N GLU A 117 26.14 -7.92 21.82
CA GLU A 117 27.39 -7.36 22.31
C GLU A 117 27.23 -6.76 23.72
N ALA A 118 27.80 -7.38 24.76
CA ALA A 118 27.77 -6.90 26.15
C ALA A 118 28.40 -5.50 26.39
N ASN A 119 29.05 -4.92 25.38
CA ASN A 119 29.62 -3.56 25.38
C ASN A 119 29.13 -2.73 24.17
N GLY A 120 27.93 -3.04 23.65
CA GLY A 120 27.39 -2.50 22.40
C GLY A 120 27.33 -0.96 22.36
N SER A 121 27.62 -0.38 21.18
CA SER A 121 27.55 1.07 20.96
C SER A 121 26.20 1.62 21.40
N MET A 122 26.23 2.69 22.20
CA MET A 122 25.02 3.31 22.75
C MET A 122 23.94 3.48 21.68
N TYR A 123 22.81 2.82 21.91
CA TYR A 123 21.54 3.15 21.26
C TYR A 123 21.34 4.66 21.36
N ASP A 124 21.20 5.36 20.23
CA ASP A 124 20.93 6.79 20.27
C ASP A 124 19.45 7.00 20.65
N PRO A 125 19.14 7.47 21.87
CA PRO A 125 17.76 7.66 22.31
C PRO A 125 17.01 8.67 21.42
N LYS A 126 17.72 9.48 20.63
CA LYS A 126 17.14 10.39 19.64
C LYS A 126 16.43 9.64 18.50
N ILE A 127 16.91 8.45 18.11
CA ILE A 127 16.27 7.64 17.06
C ILE A 127 14.90 7.15 17.55
N SER A 128 14.85 6.62 18.78
CA SER A 128 13.61 6.16 19.43
C SER A 128 12.57 7.28 19.54
N SER A 129 12.99 8.43 20.06
CA SER A 129 12.11 9.56 20.34
C SER A 129 11.64 10.22 19.04
N GLU A 130 12.47 10.30 18.00
CA GLU A 130 12.04 10.77 16.69
C GLU A 130 11.02 9.81 16.07
N LEU A 131 11.25 8.49 16.12
CA LEU A 131 10.29 7.52 15.58
C LEU A 131 8.94 7.59 16.32
N ARG A 132 8.96 7.74 17.65
CA ARG A 132 7.76 7.96 18.46
C ARG A 132 7.02 9.22 18.00
N PHE A 133 7.71 10.34 17.83
CA PHE A 133 7.09 11.59 17.39
C PHE A 133 6.42 11.43 16.01
N LEU A 134 7.06 10.73 15.07
CA LEU A 134 6.46 10.45 13.76
C LEU A 134 5.27 9.51 13.86
N LEU A 135 5.30 8.50 14.74
CA LEU A 135 4.17 7.62 15.02
C LEU A 135 2.98 8.38 15.63
N GLU A 136 3.23 9.30 16.56
CA GLU A 136 2.19 10.18 17.13
C GLU A 136 1.54 11.05 16.03
N ARG A 137 2.35 11.57 15.09
CA ARG A 137 1.85 12.31 13.92
C ARG A 137 1.07 11.41 12.96
N TYR A 138 1.52 10.19 12.72
CA TYR A 138 0.83 9.21 11.89
C TYR A 138 -0.52 8.78 12.51
N ALA A 139 -0.57 8.59 13.82
CA ALA A 139 -1.82 8.29 14.54
C ALA A 139 -2.84 9.45 14.40
N LYS A 140 -2.38 10.71 14.47
CA LYS A 140 -3.25 11.88 14.21
C LYS A 140 -3.80 11.88 12.79
N ILE A 141 -3.01 11.48 11.79
CA ILE A 141 -3.46 11.33 10.41
C ILE A 141 -4.55 10.25 10.30
N LEU A 142 -4.43 9.16 11.06
CA LEU A 142 -5.48 8.14 11.18
C LEU A 142 -6.73 8.61 11.96
N GLY A 143 -6.70 9.82 12.54
CA GLY A 143 -7.80 10.38 13.31
C GLY A 143 -7.82 9.98 14.78
N PHE A 144 -6.73 9.42 15.32
CA PHE A 144 -6.67 8.92 16.70
C PHE A 144 -5.56 9.59 17.52
N PRO A 145 -5.79 9.85 18.82
CA PRO A 145 -4.71 10.02 19.78
C PRO A 145 -3.79 8.79 19.78
N PHE A 146 -2.50 8.99 20.05
CA PHE A 146 -1.48 7.93 19.92
C PHE A 146 -1.79 6.67 20.75
N ASN A 147 -2.15 6.84 22.03
CA ASN A 147 -2.50 5.71 22.90
C ASN A 147 -3.75 4.98 22.41
N ASP A 148 -4.74 5.69 21.90
CA ASP A 148 -5.96 5.09 21.37
C ASP A 148 -5.67 4.28 20.11
N ALA A 149 -4.79 4.79 19.23
CA ALA A 149 -4.34 4.06 18.05
C ALA A 149 -3.62 2.75 18.41
N ILE A 150 -2.78 2.75 19.45
CA ILE A 150 -2.17 1.53 19.99
C ILE A 150 -3.25 0.54 20.47
N GLN A 151 -4.24 1.03 21.23
CA GLN A 151 -5.34 0.18 21.73
C GLN A 151 -6.24 -0.35 20.61
N VAL A 152 -6.34 0.34 19.46
CA VAL A 152 -7.03 -0.17 18.28
C VAL A 152 -6.25 -1.35 17.70
N VAL A 153 -4.94 -1.20 17.45
CA VAL A 153 -4.08 -2.28 16.92
C VAL A 153 -4.10 -3.49 17.85
N VAL A 154 -3.88 -3.30 19.15
CA VAL A 154 -3.89 -4.37 20.15
C VAL A 154 -5.26 -5.05 20.26
N GLY A 155 -6.35 -4.28 20.23
CA GLY A 155 -7.70 -4.84 20.30
C GLY A 155 -8.09 -5.69 19.08
N VAL A 156 -7.66 -5.31 17.88
CA VAL A 156 -7.90 -6.09 16.64
C VAL A 156 -7.10 -7.41 16.66
N LEU A 157 -5.94 -7.40 17.30
CA LEU A 157 -5.09 -8.58 17.46
C LEU A 157 -5.66 -9.60 18.43
N SER A 158 -6.10 -9.12 19.61
CA SER A 158 -6.68 -9.96 20.66
C SER A 158 -8.07 -10.50 20.31
N GLY A 159 -8.62 -10.13 19.15
CA GLY A 159 -9.99 -10.47 18.75
C GLY A 159 -11.06 -9.72 19.55
N GLN A 160 -10.67 -8.75 20.38
CA GLN A 160 -11.59 -7.93 21.18
C GLN A 160 -12.28 -6.84 20.35
N LYS A 161 -11.67 -6.41 19.24
CA LYS A 161 -12.24 -5.47 18.27
C LYS A 161 -12.40 -6.16 16.91
N SER A 162 -13.47 -5.83 16.19
CA SER A 162 -13.71 -6.34 14.83
C SER A 162 -12.62 -5.86 13.86
N SER A 163 -12.37 -6.63 12.80
CA SER A 163 -11.50 -6.20 11.69
C SER A 163 -12.03 -4.93 11.00
N GLU A 164 -13.32 -4.65 11.13
CA GLU A 164 -13.95 -3.40 10.70
C GLU A 164 -13.37 -2.18 11.44
N ALA A 165 -12.71 -2.33 12.58
CA ALA A 165 -12.07 -1.21 13.29
C ALA A 165 -10.96 -0.51 12.49
N PHE A 166 -10.39 -1.16 11.47
CA PHE A 166 -9.46 -0.53 10.53
C PHE A 166 -10.15 0.24 9.39
N ASN A 167 -11.49 0.20 9.29
CA ASN A 167 -12.32 0.90 8.30
C ASN A 167 -11.73 0.83 6.87
N SER A 168 -11.85 1.90 6.07
CA SER A 168 -11.30 2.01 4.71
C SER A 168 -9.77 2.09 4.65
N ASP A 169 -9.10 2.26 5.79
CA ASP A 169 -7.69 2.68 5.87
C ASP A 169 -6.78 1.51 6.30
N THR A 170 -7.17 0.28 5.99
CA THR A 170 -6.46 -0.95 6.37
C THR A 170 -4.96 -0.91 6.07
N VAL A 171 -4.56 -0.39 4.91
CA VAL A 171 -3.14 -0.28 4.53
C VAL A 171 -2.38 0.64 5.51
N ASP A 172 -2.98 1.77 5.89
CA ASP A 172 -2.36 2.74 6.78
C ASP A 172 -2.27 2.21 8.21
N TRP A 173 -3.29 1.49 8.68
CA TRP A 173 -3.26 0.81 9.97
C TRP A 173 -2.18 -0.25 10.05
N LEU A 174 -1.98 -1.02 8.98
CA LEU A 174 -0.92 -2.03 8.92
C LEU A 174 0.47 -1.38 8.83
N ASN A 175 0.63 -0.29 8.07
CA ASN A 175 1.85 0.51 8.07
C ASN A 175 2.18 1.00 9.49
N PHE A 176 1.18 1.57 10.18
CA PHE A 176 1.33 2.02 11.57
C PHE A 176 1.73 0.88 12.50
N ALA A 177 1.08 -0.29 12.42
CA ALA A 177 1.42 -1.46 13.24
C ALA A 177 2.86 -1.97 13.01
N VAL A 178 3.33 -1.96 11.76
CA VAL A 178 4.72 -2.34 11.42
C VAL A 178 5.73 -1.37 12.03
N PHE A 179 5.51 -0.06 11.91
CA PHE A 179 6.41 0.95 12.48
C PHE A 179 6.34 0.98 14.01
N LEU A 180 5.16 0.78 14.59
CA LEU A 180 4.96 0.66 16.03
C LEU A 180 5.75 -0.54 16.58
N ASN A 181 5.70 -1.69 15.91
CA ASN A 181 6.51 -2.85 16.29
C ASN A 181 8.00 -2.53 16.31
N ALA A 182 8.53 -1.83 15.30
CA ALA A 182 9.93 -1.46 15.26
C ALA A 182 10.33 -0.48 16.37
N TRP A 183 9.45 0.46 16.72
CA TRP A 183 9.67 1.36 17.84
C TRP A 183 9.68 0.63 19.18
N ASN A 184 8.81 -0.38 19.36
CA ASN A 184 8.76 -1.19 20.59
C ASN A 184 10.07 -1.94 20.84
N LEU A 185 10.74 -2.37 19.78
CA LEU A 185 12.03 -3.08 19.89
C LEU A 185 13.16 -2.19 20.40
N GLY A 186 13.12 -0.88 20.12
CA GLY A 186 14.17 0.06 20.50
C GLY A 186 13.87 0.87 21.77
N SER A 187 12.61 0.97 22.20
CA SER A 187 12.23 1.84 23.32
C SER A 187 12.19 1.14 24.68
N HIS A 188 11.87 -0.16 24.72
CA HIS A 188 11.48 -0.87 25.97
C HIS A 188 10.33 -0.19 26.77
N GLU A 189 9.72 0.88 26.24
CA GLU A 189 8.73 1.73 26.94
C GLU A 189 7.32 1.14 26.92
N LEU A 190 6.97 0.42 25.86
CA LEU A 190 5.73 -0.35 25.80
C LEU A 190 5.92 -1.62 26.61
N GLY A 191 5.85 -1.45 27.93
CA GLY A 191 5.72 -2.51 28.93
C GLY A 191 4.42 -3.29 28.74
N LEU A 192 4.30 -4.01 27.64
CA LEU A 192 3.36 -5.10 27.48
C LEU A 192 3.92 -6.36 28.19
N SER A 193 4.40 -6.16 29.42
CA SER A 193 4.77 -7.22 30.35
C SER A 193 3.49 -7.75 30.97
N ASP A 194 3.17 -9.00 30.68
CA ASP A 194 2.23 -9.76 31.51
C ASP A 194 3.06 -10.69 32.41
N GLU A 195 2.57 -10.95 33.62
CA GLU A 195 3.28 -11.65 34.70
C GLU A 195 3.52 -13.14 34.43
N ASP A 196 2.99 -13.68 33.32
CA ASP A 196 3.11 -15.07 32.91
C ASP A 196 4.00 -15.17 31.66
N GLY A 197 5.19 -15.77 31.82
CA GLY A 197 6.34 -15.72 30.91
C GLY A 197 6.19 -16.37 29.53
N CYS A 198 5.00 -16.35 28.93
CA CYS A 198 4.69 -16.93 27.64
C CYS A 198 3.95 -15.92 26.75
N ARG A 199 4.65 -14.90 26.22
CA ARG A 199 4.08 -13.98 25.23
C ARG A 199 4.68 -14.21 23.84
N PRO A 200 3.86 -14.36 22.78
CA PRO A 200 4.33 -14.23 21.41
C PRO A 200 4.95 -12.85 21.23
N GLY A 201 6.22 -12.77 20.83
CA GLY A 201 6.88 -11.50 20.54
C GLY A 201 6.06 -10.62 19.58
N THR A 202 6.18 -9.30 19.70
CA THR A 202 5.46 -8.29 18.88
C THR A 202 5.58 -8.49 17.37
N TRP A 203 6.56 -9.29 16.94
CA TRP A 203 6.73 -9.78 15.57
C TRP A 203 5.61 -10.73 15.14
N HIS A 204 5.20 -11.70 15.97
CA HIS A 204 4.09 -12.60 15.67
C HIS A 204 2.78 -11.83 15.49
N ILE A 205 2.59 -10.77 16.28
CA ILE A 205 1.47 -9.83 16.14
C ILE A 205 1.40 -9.24 14.73
N VAL A 206 2.50 -8.67 14.24
CA VAL A 206 2.55 -8.06 12.90
C VAL A 206 2.38 -9.12 11.82
N ASN A 207 3.03 -10.27 11.96
CA ASN A 207 2.89 -11.40 11.03
C ASN A 207 1.43 -11.85 10.90
N SER A 208 0.74 -12.07 12.02
CA SER A 208 -0.66 -12.49 12.03
C SER A 208 -1.60 -11.44 11.43
N LEU A 209 -1.32 -10.14 11.62
CA LEU A 209 -2.09 -9.08 10.95
C LEU A 209 -1.89 -9.10 9.44
N LEU A 210 -0.64 -9.13 8.99
CA LEU A 210 -0.31 -9.17 7.57
C LEU A 210 -0.92 -10.40 6.92
N GLU A 211 -0.79 -11.57 7.55
CA GLU A 211 -1.37 -12.82 7.05
C GLU A 211 -2.88 -12.74 6.97
N ARG A 212 -3.55 -12.32 8.05
CA ARG A 212 -5.01 -12.18 8.11
C ARG A 212 -5.49 -11.31 6.95
N TYR A 213 -5.01 -10.08 6.83
CA TYR A 213 -5.53 -9.14 5.84
C TYR A 213 -5.14 -9.49 4.40
N ILE A 214 -3.91 -9.95 4.15
CA ILE A 214 -3.46 -10.26 2.78
C ILE A 214 -4.11 -11.54 2.28
N VAL A 215 -4.09 -12.61 3.08
CA VAL A 215 -4.66 -13.90 2.69
C VAL A 215 -6.17 -13.83 2.62
N GLU A 216 -6.85 -13.14 3.54
CA GLU A 216 -8.29 -12.90 3.46
C GLU A 216 -8.66 -12.10 2.21
N LYS A 217 -7.88 -11.07 1.84
CA LYS A 217 -8.08 -10.35 0.57
C LYS A 217 -7.93 -11.26 -0.64
N VAL A 218 -6.92 -12.12 -0.67
CA VAL A 218 -6.75 -13.12 -1.75
C VAL A 218 -7.94 -14.09 -1.82
N ARG A 219 -8.46 -14.55 -0.67
CA ARG A 219 -9.58 -15.50 -0.60
C ARG A 219 -10.92 -14.89 -0.98
N THR A 220 -11.16 -13.63 -0.62
CA THR A 220 -12.40 -12.90 -0.92
C THR A 220 -12.41 -12.32 -2.34
N MET A 221 -11.24 -12.10 -2.94
CA MET A 221 -11.15 -11.72 -4.35
C MET A 221 -11.61 -12.87 -5.25
N GLY A 222 -12.79 -12.68 -5.84
CA GLY A 222 -13.29 -13.49 -6.95
C GLY A 222 -12.45 -13.33 -8.23
N PRO A 223 -12.93 -13.84 -9.37
CA PRO A 223 -12.27 -13.63 -10.66
C PRO A 223 -12.11 -12.13 -10.96
N LEU A 224 -10.86 -11.67 -11.07
CA LEU A 224 -10.54 -10.24 -11.12
C LEU A 224 -11.15 -9.53 -12.33
N ILE A 225 -11.29 -10.26 -13.43
CA ILE A 225 -11.71 -9.74 -14.72
C ILE A 225 -13.25 -9.57 -14.80
N SER A 226 -13.98 -10.11 -13.83
CA SER A 226 -15.44 -10.00 -13.74
C SER A 226 -15.93 -8.75 -13.00
N SER A 227 -15.04 -7.97 -12.36
CA SER A 227 -15.42 -6.77 -11.60
C SER A 227 -14.55 -5.57 -11.98
N LEU A 228 -15.18 -4.54 -12.56
CA LEU A 228 -14.54 -3.29 -13.02
C LEU A 228 -14.08 -2.35 -11.87
N GLY A 229 -13.95 -2.88 -10.65
CA GLY A 229 -13.56 -2.16 -9.44
C GLY A 229 -12.84 -3.06 -8.43
N CYS A 230 -12.00 -3.98 -8.94
CA CYS A 230 -11.35 -5.02 -8.14
C CYS A 230 -10.50 -4.46 -6.99
N ASP A 231 -10.51 -5.16 -5.85
CA ASP A 231 -9.64 -4.93 -4.68
C ASP A 231 -8.12 -5.08 -4.96
N LEU A 232 -7.73 -5.35 -6.22
CA LEU A 232 -6.33 -5.56 -6.60
C LEU A 232 -5.39 -4.42 -6.17
N PRO A 233 -5.72 -3.13 -6.36
CA PRO A 233 -4.86 -2.04 -5.90
C PRO A 233 -4.55 -2.13 -4.40
N THR A 234 -5.55 -2.50 -3.59
CA THR A 234 -5.38 -2.69 -2.14
C THR A 234 -4.44 -3.85 -1.85
N LEU A 235 -4.59 -5.00 -2.54
CA LEU A 235 -3.67 -6.13 -2.37
C LEU A 235 -2.24 -5.78 -2.78
N VAL A 236 -2.08 -5.06 -3.89
CA VAL A 236 -0.78 -4.54 -4.32
C VAL A 236 -0.18 -3.70 -3.20
N GLN A 237 -0.93 -2.71 -2.68
CA GLN A 237 -0.48 -1.85 -1.59
C GLN A 237 -0.09 -2.63 -0.34
N LEU A 238 -0.89 -3.61 0.10
CA LEU A 238 -0.57 -4.45 1.27
C LEU A 238 0.78 -5.18 1.12
N VAL A 239 1.08 -5.67 -0.09
CA VAL A 239 2.34 -6.38 -0.39
C VAL A 239 3.51 -5.42 -0.62
N THR A 240 3.27 -4.26 -1.22
CA THR A 240 4.33 -3.28 -1.56
C THR A 240 4.64 -2.31 -0.44
N GLU A 241 3.76 -2.14 0.54
CA GLU A 241 3.94 -1.25 1.68
C GLU A 241 4.15 -2.04 2.98
N PRO A 242 3.13 -2.40 3.80
CA PRO A 242 3.38 -2.89 5.15
C PRO A 242 4.16 -4.21 5.18
N LEU A 243 3.91 -5.15 4.25
CA LEU A 243 4.73 -6.37 4.12
C LEU A 243 6.17 -6.06 3.70
N ALA A 244 6.37 -5.08 2.81
CA ALA A 244 7.70 -4.66 2.36
C ALA A 244 8.49 -3.99 3.49
N TRP A 245 7.87 -3.08 4.23
CA TRP A 245 8.48 -2.39 5.36
C TRP A 245 8.87 -3.39 6.44
N HIS A 246 7.99 -4.34 6.75
CA HIS A 246 8.30 -5.38 7.71
C HIS A 246 9.47 -6.27 7.24
N GLY A 247 9.49 -6.65 5.95
CA GLY A 247 10.60 -7.38 5.34
C GLY A 247 11.94 -6.63 5.40
N LEU A 248 11.96 -5.31 5.22
CA LEU A 248 13.18 -4.49 5.36
C LEU A 248 13.68 -4.45 6.81
N ILE A 249 12.77 -4.38 7.77
CA ILE A 249 13.09 -4.40 9.21
C ILE A 249 13.66 -5.79 9.60
N ILE A 250 13.02 -6.88 9.15
CA ILE A 250 13.55 -8.25 9.28
C ILE A 250 14.97 -8.34 8.70
N GLN A 251 15.16 -7.85 7.47
CA GLN A 251 16.45 -7.87 6.79
C GLN A 251 17.54 -7.12 7.56
N SER A 252 17.21 -5.99 8.17
CA SER A 252 18.18 -5.21 8.95
C SER A 252 18.59 -5.93 10.23
N CYS A 253 17.67 -6.68 10.86
CA CYS A 253 17.98 -7.59 11.95
C CYS A 253 18.94 -8.70 11.51
N VAL A 254 18.61 -9.45 10.44
CA VAL A 254 19.49 -10.53 9.93
C VAL A 254 20.90 -10.03 9.63
N ARG A 255 21.02 -8.89 8.95
CA ARG A 255 22.32 -8.27 8.66
C ARG A 255 23.11 -7.88 9.90
N SER A 256 22.42 -7.53 10.98
CA SER A 256 23.04 -7.12 12.24
C SER A 256 23.49 -8.31 13.11
N ALA A 257 22.88 -9.49 12.92
CA ALA A 257 23.28 -10.72 13.58
C ALA A 257 24.56 -11.34 12.99
N LEU A 258 24.89 -11.03 11.73
CA LEU A 258 26.08 -11.59 11.08
C LEU A 258 27.38 -10.98 11.63
N PRO A 259 28.41 -11.78 11.92
CA PRO A 259 29.68 -11.27 12.45
C PRO A 259 30.38 -10.36 11.44
N SER A 260 30.62 -9.11 11.85
CA SER A 260 31.37 -8.14 11.04
C SER A 260 32.84 -8.58 10.92
N GLY A 261 33.30 -8.78 9.68
CA GLY A 261 34.57 -9.44 9.30
C GLY A 261 35.89 -8.77 9.71
N LYS A 262 35.95 -8.03 10.82
CA LYS A 262 37.19 -7.41 11.35
C LYS A 262 37.36 -7.54 12.87
N ARG A 263 36.97 -8.67 13.50
CA ARG A 263 37.38 -8.94 14.90
C ARG A 263 38.08 -10.29 15.07
N LYS A 264 39.28 -10.18 15.64
CA LYS A 264 40.28 -11.22 15.90
C LYS A 264 39.70 -12.29 16.84
N LYS A 265 39.96 -13.57 16.54
CA LYS A 265 39.67 -14.75 17.40
C LYS A 265 39.92 -14.47 18.89
N LYS A 266 38.87 -14.59 19.72
CA LYS A 266 38.86 -15.22 21.06
C LYS A 266 37.51 -14.98 21.76
N SER A 267 36.57 -15.92 21.62
CA SER A 267 35.79 -16.49 22.73
C SER A 267 34.94 -17.64 22.17
N GLY A 268 34.66 -18.63 23.02
CA GLY A 268 34.08 -19.91 22.65
C GLY A 268 32.73 -19.81 21.93
N SER A 269 32.55 -20.77 21.02
CA SER A 269 31.28 -21.16 20.40
C SER A 269 30.30 -21.62 21.49
N VAL A 270 29.50 -20.69 22.01
CA VAL A 270 28.20 -21.06 22.58
C VAL A 270 27.20 -20.86 21.44
N ASP A 271 26.40 -21.88 21.15
CA ASP A 271 25.41 -21.91 20.07
C ASP A 271 24.48 -20.67 20.10
N GLN A 272 24.84 -19.63 19.34
CA GLN A 272 24.07 -18.39 19.20
C GLN A 272 22.80 -18.57 18.34
N SER A 273 22.61 -19.75 17.74
CA SER A 273 21.51 -20.10 16.84
C SER A 273 20.14 -20.29 17.54
N ASN A 274 20.12 -20.36 18.88
CA ASN A 274 18.91 -20.69 19.67
C ASN A 274 18.36 -19.52 20.50
N SER A 275 18.73 -18.27 20.21
CA SER A 275 18.13 -17.13 20.93
C SER A 275 16.63 -16.97 20.59
N PRO A 276 15.77 -16.62 21.57
CA PRO A 276 14.34 -16.38 21.32
C PRO A 276 14.07 -15.36 20.19
N VAL A 277 14.94 -14.36 20.05
CA VAL A 277 14.87 -13.34 19.00
C VAL A 277 15.23 -13.91 17.62
N SER A 278 16.25 -14.78 17.53
CA SER A 278 16.61 -15.46 16.27
C SER A 278 15.47 -16.37 15.78
N ASN A 279 14.83 -17.11 16.70
CA ASN A 279 13.65 -17.92 16.38
C ASN A 279 12.48 -17.05 15.90
N ALA A 280 12.18 -15.94 16.60
CA ALA A 280 11.12 -15.01 16.19
C ALA A 280 11.36 -14.40 14.79
N ILE A 281 12.61 -14.06 14.45
CA ILE A 281 12.96 -13.56 13.11
C ILE A 281 12.78 -14.66 12.06
N ARG A 282 13.22 -15.89 12.34
CA ARG A 282 13.06 -17.04 11.44
C ARG A 282 11.59 -17.35 11.18
N ASP A 283 10.77 -17.38 12.22
CA ASP A 283 9.32 -17.60 12.14
C ASP A 283 8.64 -16.48 11.35
N SER A 284 9.09 -15.24 11.54
CA SER A 284 8.61 -14.09 10.76
C SER A 284 8.94 -14.26 9.29
N ILE A 285 10.20 -14.56 8.93
CA ILE A 285 10.58 -14.82 7.53
C ILE A 285 9.72 -15.91 6.92
N GLN A 286 9.48 -17.01 7.65
CA GLN A 286 8.64 -18.09 7.18
C GLN A 286 7.19 -17.65 6.95
N SER A 287 6.61 -16.88 7.88
CA SER A 287 5.27 -16.31 7.73
C SER A 287 5.17 -15.42 6.49
N LEU A 288 6.11 -14.49 6.29
CA LEU A 288 6.12 -13.62 5.10
C LEU A 288 6.28 -14.43 3.80
N CYS A 289 7.12 -15.47 3.79
CA CYS A 289 7.24 -16.38 2.65
C CYS A 289 5.90 -17.03 2.30
N SER A 290 5.20 -17.56 3.30
CA SER A 290 3.89 -18.21 3.11
C SER A 290 2.84 -17.24 2.59
N ILE A 291 2.79 -16.00 3.10
CA ILE A 291 1.87 -14.96 2.60
C ILE A 291 2.15 -14.65 1.13
N VAL A 292 3.41 -14.40 0.76
CA VAL A 292 3.79 -14.06 -0.62
C VAL A 292 3.53 -15.24 -1.56
N GLU A 293 3.73 -16.47 -1.10
CA GLU A 293 3.46 -17.68 -1.88
C GLU A 293 1.96 -17.82 -2.22
N GLU A 294 1.07 -17.58 -1.25
CA GLU A 294 -0.39 -17.59 -1.50
C GLU A 294 -0.80 -16.54 -2.54
N VAL A 295 -0.28 -15.30 -2.43
CA VAL A 295 -0.52 -14.24 -3.43
C VAL A 295 -0.02 -14.67 -4.81
N THR A 296 1.19 -15.22 -4.87
CA THR A 296 1.83 -15.67 -6.12
C THR A 296 1.04 -16.80 -6.77
N LYS A 297 0.59 -17.77 -5.99
CA LYS A 297 -0.25 -18.90 -6.45
C LYS A 297 -1.56 -18.38 -7.04
N TRP A 298 -2.23 -17.47 -6.34
CA TRP A 298 -3.46 -16.87 -6.84
C TRP A 298 -3.24 -16.07 -8.12
N LEU A 299 -2.19 -15.24 -8.21
CA LEU A 299 -1.87 -14.47 -9.42
C LEU A 299 -1.63 -15.38 -10.64
N ARG A 300 -0.87 -16.47 -10.45
CA ARG A 300 -0.61 -17.45 -11.52
C ARG A 300 -1.90 -18.11 -12.02
N VAL A 301 -2.86 -18.38 -11.13
CA VAL A 301 -4.18 -18.89 -11.52
C VAL A 301 -4.96 -17.86 -12.32
N GLN A 302 -4.97 -16.59 -11.92
CA GLN A 302 -5.69 -15.54 -12.66
C GLN A 302 -5.08 -15.28 -14.05
N ILE A 303 -3.75 -15.23 -14.16
CA ILE A 303 -3.04 -14.96 -15.43
C ILE A 303 -3.25 -16.08 -16.44
N LYS A 304 -3.32 -17.34 -16.00
CA LYS A 304 -3.48 -18.53 -16.87
C LYS A 304 -4.86 -18.69 -17.50
N LYS A 305 -5.90 -17.99 -17.03
CA LYS A 305 -7.25 -18.05 -17.60
C LYS A 305 -7.25 -17.64 -19.07
N SER A 306 -8.16 -18.13 -19.91
CA SER A 306 -8.22 -17.79 -21.34
C SER A 306 -8.52 -16.30 -21.58
N GLU A 307 -7.96 -15.70 -22.64
CA GLU A 307 -8.25 -14.28 -22.96
C GLU A 307 -9.67 -14.13 -23.44
N ASP A 308 -10.08 -15.03 -24.33
CA ASP A 308 -11.37 -14.99 -25.00
C ASP A 308 -12.51 -15.20 -24.00
N GLU A 309 -12.37 -16.13 -23.06
CA GLU A 309 -13.34 -16.34 -21.97
C GLU A 309 -13.51 -15.08 -21.11
N ASN A 310 -12.40 -14.39 -20.81
CA ASN A 310 -12.42 -13.17 -20.02
C ASN A 310 -13.04 -11.98 -20.77
N VAL A 311 -12.76 -11.87 -22.07
CA VAL A 311 -13.41 -10.89 -22.95
C VAL A 311 -14.90 -11.16 -23.02
N GLU A 312 -15.33 -12.41 -23.17
CA GLU A 312 -16.74 -12.80 -23.19
C GLU A 312 -17.46 -12.47 -21.87
N ILE A 313 -16.81 -12.69 -20.72
CA ILE A 313 -17.34 -12.30 -19.40
C ILE A 313 -17.57 -10.78 -19.33
N ILE A 314 -16.63 -9.96 -19.81
CA ILE A 314 -16.80 -8.51 -19.83
C ILE A 314 -17.93 -8.11 -20.79
N LEU A 315 -17.97 -8.68 -21.99
CA LEU A 315 -18.97 -8.34 -22.99
C LEU A 315 -20.39 -8.71 -22.54
N SER A 316 -20.57 -9.88 -21.92
CA SER A 316 -21.85 -10.29 -21.33
C SER A 316 -22.28 -9.37 -20.18
N SER A 317 -21.33 -8.80 -19.43
CA SER A 317 -21.63 -7.80 -18.41
C SER A 317 -22.19 -6.49 -19.00
N PHE A 318 -21.78 -6.10 -20.21
CA PHE A 318 -22.35 -4.94 -20.90
C PHE A 318 -23.77 -5.17 -21.45
N GLN A 319 -24.15 -6.43 -21.65
CA GLN A 319 -25.42 -6.82 -22.28
C GLN A 319 -26.54 -7.13 -21.28
N ARG A 320 -26.26 -7.18 -19.97
CA ARG A 320 -27.28 -7.42 -18.94
C ARG A 320 -28.29 -6.25 -18.89
N LYS A 321 -29.47 -6.47 -19.47
CA LYS A 321 -30.59 -5.51 -19.54
C LYS A 321 -31.27 -5.23 -18.19
N GLU A 322 -31.00 -6.04 -17.17
CA GLU A 322 -31.67 -5.97 -15.87
C GLU A 322 -31.15 -4.85 -14.95
N GLN A 323 -30.00 -4.25 -15.27
CA GLN A 323 -29.47 -3.08 -14.56
C GLN A 323 -29.76 -1.82 -15.37
N THR A 324 -30.84 -1.13 -15.02
CA THR A 324 -31.23 0.17 -15.60
C THR A 324 -30.24 1.30 -15.29
N VAL A 325 -29.25 1.05 -14.42
CA VAL A 325 -28.18 1.97 -14.04
C VAL A 325 -26.88 1.18 -13.96
N GLY A 326 -25.93 1.46 -14.86
CA GLY A 326 -24.61 0.81 -14.84
C GLY A 326 -23.75 1.10 -16.07
N PRO A 327 -22.44 0.77 -16.04
CA PRO A 327 -21.50 1.06 -17.13
C PRO A 327 -21.92 0.43 -18.47
N GLY A 328 -22.67 -0.69 -18.47
CA GLY A 328 -23.22 -1.31 -19.68
C GLY A 328 -24.17 -0.40 -20.47
N GLN A 329 -24.87 0.53 -19.81
CA GLN A 329 -25.77 1.48 -20.47
C GLN A 329 -24.99 2.45 -21.36
N VAL A 330 -23.80 2.89 -20.94
CA VAL A 330 -22.93 3.76 -21.75
C VAL A 330 -22.51 3.05 -23.03
N PHE A 331 -22.13 1.77 -22.95
CA PHE A 331 -21.80 0.97 -24.13
C PHE A 331 -22.99 0.81 -25.07
N GLN A 332 -24.19 0.58 -24.54
CA GLN A 332 -25.41 0.45 -25.33
C GLN A 332 -25.79 1.78 -26.02
N VAL A 333 -25.68 2.91 -25.31
CA VAL A 333 -25.92 4.25 -25.87
C VAL A 333 -24.92 4.57 -26.97
N LEU A 334 -23.63 4.31 -26.76
CA LEU A 334 -22.60 4.49 -27.78
C LEU A 334 -22.85 3.61 -29.00
N GLN A 335 -23.26 2.35 -28.80
CA GLN A 335 -23.56 1.43 -29.89
C GLN A 335 -24.80 1.83 -30.68
N ALA A 336 -25.83 2.35 -29.99
CA ALA A 336 -27.03 2.92 -30.63
C ALA A 336 -26.67 4.17 -31.44
N LEU A 337 -25.87 5.08 -30.89
CA LEU A 337 -25.37 6.28 -31.56
C LEU A 337 -24.60 5.93 -32.85
N ILE A 338 -23.69 4.96 -32.79
CA ILE A 338 -22.93 4.51 -33.97
C ILE A 338 -23.87 3.95 -35.05
N SER A 339 -24.97 3.31 -34.65
CA SER A 339 -25.93 2.68 -35.56
C SER A 339 -26.95 3.67 -36.14
N SER A 340 -27.27 4.76 -35.44
CA SER A 340 -28.31 5.73 -35.83
C SER A 340 -27.79 6.99 -36.52
N THR A 341 -26.49 7.28 -36.46
CA THR A 341 -25.94 8.57 -36.89
C THR A 341 -25.68 8.61 -38.40
N SER A 342 -26.26 9.59 -39.08
CA SER A 342 -25.90 9.96 -40.46
C SER A 342 -24.61 10.81 -40.48
N ASP A 343 -23.74 10.58 -41.47
CA ASP A 343 -22.45 11.30 -41.58
C ASP A 343 -22.60 12.83 -41.63
N THR A 344 -23.78 13.31 -42.03
CA THR A 344 -24.13 14.71 -42.22
C THR A 344 -24.28 15.53 -40.94
N GLU A 345 -24.57 14.93 -39.78
CA GLU A 345 -24.86 15.68 -38.53
C GLU A 345 -23.64 15.94 -37.64
N LEU A 346 -22.67 15.03 -37.63
CA LEU A 346 -21.49 15.07 -36.74
C LEU A 346 -20.19 15.48 -37.46
N GLY A 347 -20.23 15.58 -38.79
CA GLY A 347 -19.07 15.85 -39.64
C GLY A 347 -18.14 14.64 -39.78
N ASP A 348 -17.51 14.52 -40.95
CA ASP A 348 -16.78 13.32 -41.39
C ASP A 348 -15.78 12.78 -40.36
N ARG A 349 -15.03 13.68 -39.69
CA ARG A 349 -14.00 13.29 -38.72
C ARG A 349 -14.57 12.61 -37.48
N ILE A 350 -15.68 13.12 -36.93
CA ILE A 350 -16.29 12.57 -35.71
C ILE A 350 -17.02 11.27 -36.06
N SER A 351 -17.74 11.25 -37.18
CA SER A 351 -18.42 10.07 -37.69
C SER A 351 -17.45 8.91 -37.97
N GLN A 352 -16.29 9.20 -38.58
CA GLN A 352 -15.25 8.19 -38.80
C GLN A 352 -14.67 7.65 -37.49
N THR A 353 -14.47 8.52 -36.49
CA THR A 353 -13.96 8.11 -35.17
C THR A 353 -14.96 7.22 -34.44
N LEU A 354 -16.25 7.59 -34.44
CA LEU A 354 -17.32 6.78 -33.84
C LEU A 354 -17.46 5.42 -34.54
N LYS A 355 -17.41 5.38 -35.87
CA LYS A 355 -17.45 4.13 -36.66
C LYS A 355 -16.25 3.21 -36.40
N SER A 356 -15.10 3.77 -36.02
CA SER A 356 -13.91 2.99 -35.66
C SER A 356 -13.94 2.40 -34.25
N TRP A 357 -14.92 2.80 -33.42
CA TRP A 357 -15.03 2.33 -32.04
C TRP A 357 -15.64 0.92 -31.98
N SER A 358 -15.06 0.07 -31.15
CA SER A 358 -15.47 -1.32 -30.98
C SER A 358 -15.44 -1.69 -29.49
N HIS A 359 -16.60 -2.05 -28.94
CA HIS A 359 -16.73 -2.52 -27.56
C HIS A 359 -15.93 -3.81 -27.31
N VAL A 360 -15.77 -4.67 -28.33
CA VAL A 360 -14.92 -5.87 -28.29
C VAL A 360 -13.45 -5.51 -28.14
N ASP A 361 -12.97 -4.52 -28.90
CA ASP A 361 -11.57 -4.08 -28.81
C ASP A 361 -11.29 -3.37 -27.49
N VAL A 362 -12.26 -2.63 -26.94
CA VAL A 362 -12.18 -2.05 -25.60
C VAL A 362 -12.08 -3.14 -24.54
N ALA A 363 -12.93 -4.18 -24.61
CA ALA A 363 -12.87 -5.32 -23.69
C ALA A 363 -11.52 -6.04 -23.78
N ARG A 364 -11.02 -6.31 -25.00
CA ARG A 364 -9.70 -6.94 -25.21
C ARG A 364 -8.56 -6.09 -24.62
N LYS A 365 -8.58 -4.77 -24.84
CA LYS A 365 -7.60 -3.84 -24.25
C LYS A 365 -7.67 -3.84 -22.72
N LEU A 366 -8.88 -3.92 -22.14
CA LEU A 366 -9.06 -4.01 -20.68
C LEU A 366 -8.43 -5.29 -20.13
N VAL A 367 -8.75 -6.45 -20.71
CA VAL A 367 -8.20 -7.76 -20.29
C VAL A 367 -6.69 -7.78 -20.42
N SER A 368 -6.17 -7.32 -21.55
CA SER A 368 -4.72 -7.24 -21.80
C SER A 368 -4.02 -6.34 -20.78
N GLY A 369 -4.60 -5.16 -20.50
CA GLY A 369 -4.08 -4.23 -19.49
C GLY A 369 -4.08 -4.84 -18.08
N GLN A 370 -5.18 -5.48 -17.66
CA GLN A 370 -5.25 -6.14 -16.36
C GLN A 370 -4.23 -7.26 -16.22
N ARG A 371 -4.05 -8.09 -17.27
CA ARG A 371 -3.04 -9.16 -17.29
C ARG A 371 -1.62 -8.63 -17.19
N LYS A 372 -1.33 -7.52 -17.86
CA LYS A 372 -0.03 -6.88 -17.77
C LYS A 372 0.26 -6.44 -16.34
N VAL A 373 -0.69 -5.76 -15.70
CA VAL A 373 -0.57 -5.32 -14.29
C VAL A 373 -0.39 -6.52 -13.35
N MET A 374 -1.17 -7.59 -13.51
CA MET A 374 -1.03 -8.81 -12.71
C MET A 374 0.34 -9.49 -12.91
N SER A 375 0.87 -9.47 -14.13
CA SER A 375 2.17 -10.04 -14.47
C SER A 375 3.32 -9.24 -13.85
N GLU A 376 3.25 -7.91 -13.90
CA GLU A 376 4.20 -7.02 -13.22
C GLU A 376 4.15 -7.22 -11.70
N PHE A 377 2.94 -7.34 -11.14
CA PHE A 377 2.78 -7.61 -9.71
C PHE A 377 3.31 -9.00 -9.30
N LEU A 378 3.12 -10.01 -10.15
CA LEU A 378 3.71 -11.34 -9.95
C LEU A 378 5.24 -11.28 -9.90
N GLN A 379 5.88 -10.49 -10.78
CA GLN A 379 7.33 -10.31 -10.76
C GLN A 379 7.81 -9.66 -9.46
N ILE A 380 7.06 -8.69 -8.92
CA ILE A 380 7.35 -8.09 -7.60
C ILE A 380 7.25 -9.15 -6.50
N CYS A 381 6.21 -9.97 -6.50
CA CYS A 381 6.01 -11.04 -5.51
C CYS A 381 7.14 -12.08 -5.58
N ASP A 382 7.47 -12.58 -6.78
CA ASP A 382 8.56 -13.54 -6.99
C ASP A 382 9.91 -12.96 -6.50
N SER A 383 10.15 -11.67 -6.73
CA SER A 383 11.38 -10.99 -6.27
C SER A 383 11.46 -10.89 -4.75
N LYS A 384 10.34 -10.55 -4.09
CA LYS A 384 10.23 -10.53 -2.61
C LYS A 384 10.39 -11.92 -2.02
N PHE A 385 9.76 -12.94 -2.62
CA PHE A 385 9.89 -14.33 -2.17
C PHE A 385 11.35 -14.80 -2.23
N LYS A 386 12.06 -14.52 -3.34
CA LYS A 386 13.50 -14.83 -3.46
C LYS A 386 14.33 -14.13 -2.39
N LEU A 387 14.04 -12.85 -2.11
CA LEU A 387 14.72 -12.11 -1.04
C LEU A 387 14.50 -12.78 0.31
N LEU A 388 13.25 -13.09 0.67
CA LEU A 388 12.91 -13.72 1.96
C LEU A 388 13.55 -15.12 2.11
N GLN A 389 13.55 -15.93 1.04
CA GLN A 389 14.24 -17.21 1.03
C GLN A 389 15.76 -17.06 1.23
N SER A 390 16.37 -16.04 0.62
CA SER A 390 17.80 -15.76 0.83
C SER A 390 18.11 -15.33 2.27
N LEU A 391 17.18 -14.63 2.94
CA LEU A 391 17.30 -14.27 4.35
C LEU A 391 17.14 -15.48 5.26
N LYS A 392 16.20 -16.38 4.92
CA LYS A 392 16.01 -17.64 5.64
C LYS A 392 17.28 -18.50 5.68
N GLN A 393 18.09 -18.44 4.63
CA GLN A 393 19.37 -19.18 4.55
C GLN A 393 20.52 -18.52 5.34
N GLN A 394 20.37 -17.26 5.75
CA GLN A 394 21.40 -16.48 6.47
C GLN A 394 21.26 -16.55 7.99
N ILE A 395 20.14 -17.08 8.50
CA ILE A 395 19.87 -17.37 9.91
C ILE A 395 20.03 -18.87 10.13
#